data_AF-A0AAN1HHR2-F1
#
_entry.id   AF-A0AAN1HHR2-F1
#
_cell.length_a   1.000
_cell.length_b   1.000
_cell.length_c   1.000
_cell.angle_alpha   90.00
_cell.angle_beta   90.00
_cell.angle_gamma   90.00
#
_symmetry.space_group_name_H-M   'P 1'
#
loop_
_entity.id
_entity.type
_entity.pdbx_description
1 polymer ?
#
loop_
_entity_poly.entity_id
_entity_poly.type
_entity_poly.pdbx_seq_one_letter_code
_entity_poly.pdbx_strand_id
1 'polypeptide(L)'
;MNTTTGTFTLATTVEERLGDPYDPTNPNGFQAILAAREAGRPPAGEPFRALGGGGAEVGHVDPESLMHALRSGYRRSPTLTRSCGGAQRGSGAVTVGATAVGTLDSGLRMTLRHLRARRLYGAAAIDIPQLRAVLAGAYADLLLCDTLTTLAVRGTDAFPARPDAHDSVVRVLVPRVLQGAMDRLSMALGSRFYIRESEHAAFHLLLNEMQRALFAAEGRPDGQPNPADRPGRPPGPAGHAAPLSGMTGADLTTAPAVTALCDAELLAAAPGRALLTRVRRTPQPSGPALERLATELDHRYDTGRSFDLAERSLPDRP
;
A
#
# COMPACT_ATOMS: atom_id res chain seq x y z
N MET A 1 15.51 -22.91 5.29
CA MET A 1 15.22 -22.08 6.47
C MET A 1 15.82 -20.66 6.41
N ASN A 2 16.61 -20.29 5.40
CA ASN A 2 17.29 -18.97 5.36
C ASN A 2 16.62 -17.90 4.47
N THR A 3 15.61 -18.26 3.67
CA THR A 3 14.98 -17.34 2.70
C THR A 3 14.10 -16.28 3.37
N THR A 4 13.29 -16.64 4.37
CA THR A 4 12.38 -15.69 5.05
C THR A 4 13.12 -14.57 5.80
N THR A 5 14.28 -14.86 6.39
CA THR A 5 15.10 -13.86 7.10
C THR A 5 15.77 -12.88 6.13
N GLY A 6 16.20 -13.36 4.96
CA GLY A 6 16.78 -12.52 3.91
C GLY A 6 15.78 -11.52 3.34
N THR A 7 14.52 -11.94 3.13
CA THR A 7 13.48 -11.12 2.48
C THR A 7 13.21 -9.80 3.20
N PHE A 8 13.21 -9.80 4.53
CA PHE A 8 12.89 -8.61 5.30
C PHE A 8 14.11 -7.79 5.73
N THR A 9 15.32 -8.36 5.67
CA THR A 9 16.55 -7.68 6.11
C THR A 9 16.76 -6.35 5.37
N LEU A 10 16.51 -6.33 4.07
CA LEU A 10 16.62 -5.13 3.25
C LEU A 10 15.62 -4.06 3.70
N ALA A 11 14.39 -4.47 3.96
CA ALA A 11 13.32 -3.58 4.36
C ALA A 11 13.57 -3.00 5.76
N THR A 12 14.01 -3.82 6.71
CA THR A 12 14.42 -3.38 8.05
C THR A 12 15.56 -2.36 7.97
N THR A 13 16.58 -2.63 7.15
CA THR A 13 17.71 -1.70 6.93
C THR A 13 17.24 -0.36 6.37
N VAL A 14 16.25 -0.37 5.47
CA VAL A 14 15.67 0.85 4.91
C VAL A 14 14.83 1.60 5.96
N GLU A 15 14.00 0.91 6.75
CA GLU A 15 13.22 1.53 7.84
C GLU A 15 14.11 2.16 8.91
N GLU A 16 15.19 1.47 9.34
CA GLU A 16 16.14 2.00 10.33
C GLU A 16 16.82 3.29 9.85
N ARG A 17 17.16 3.36 8.57
CA ARG A 17 17.74 4.57 7.96
C ARG A 17 16.72 5.69 7.79
N LEU A 18 15.46 5.33 7.50
CA LEU A 18 14.37 6.29 7.38
C LEU A 18 13.97 6.87 8.74
N GLY A 19 14.08 6.09 9.81
CA GLY A 19 13.74 6.51 11.17
C GLY A 19 12.25 6.79 11.39
N ASP A 20 11.94 7.33 12.56
CA ASP A 20 10.59 7.69 13.00
C ASP A 20 10.02 8.82 12.12
N PRO A 21 8.89 8.63 11.42
CA PRO A 21 8.33 9.65 10.53
C PRO A 21 7.80 10.88 11.25
N TYR A 22 7.44 10.73 12.53
CA TYR A 22 6.82 11.77 13.35
C TYR A 22 7.86 12.57 14.12
N ASP A 23 9.13 12.14 14.15
CA ASP A 23 10.22 12.92 14.73
C ASP A 23 10.43 14.22 13.93
N PRO A 24 10.24 15.41 14.54
CA PRO A 24 10.38 16.70 13.86
C PRO A 24 11.82 16.98 13.40
N THR A 25 12.81 16.28 13.95
CA THR A 25 14.23 16.42 13.59
C THR A 25 14.65 15.47 12.47
N ASN A 26 13.79 14.52 12.09
CA ASN A 26 14.10 13.55 11.06
C ASN A 26 14.05 14.19 9.66
N PRO A 27 15.16 14.22 8.89
CA PRO A 27 15.16 14.77 7.53
C PRO A 27 14.30 13.98 6.53
N ASN A 28 13.96 12.73 6.87
CA ASN A 28 13.06 11.87 6.11
C ASN A 28 11.64 11.79 6.72
N GLY A 29 11.37 12.56 7.78
CA GLY A 29 10.07 12.61 8.45
C GLY A 29 9.03 13.44 7.69
N PHE A 30 7.76 13.32 8.09
CA PHE A 30 6.66 14.01 7.41
C PHE A 30 6.85 15.54 7.37
N GLN A 31 7.34 16.13 8.45
CA GLN A 31 7.61 17.57 8.53
C GLN A 31 8.65 18.04 7.50
N ALA A 32 9.78 17.33 7.40
CA ALA A 32 10.84 17.67 6.46
C ALA A 32 10.37 17.54 4.99
N ILE A 33 9.57 16.50 4.70
CA ILE A 33 9.00 16.28 3.36
C ILE A 33 8.00 17.39 3.01
N LEU A 34 7.11 17.76 3.94
CA LEU A 34 6.15 18.84 3.75
C LEU A 34 6.86 20.18 3.52
N ALA A 35 7.87 20.50 4.32
CA ALA A 35 8.65 21.72 4.17
C ALA A 35 9.43 21.77 2.83
N ALA A 36 9.94 20.63 2.35
CA ALA A 36 10.57 20.54 1.03
C ALA A 36 9.57 20.80 -0.10
N ARG A 37 8.39 20.19 -0.01
CA ARG A 37 7.27 20.36 -0.95
C ARG A 37 6.83 21.82 -1.04
N GLU A 38 6.63 22.47 0.11
CA GLU A 38 6.21 23.88 0.18
C GLU A 38 7.25 24.82 -0.42
N ALA A 39 8.54 24.54 -0.20
CA ALA A 39 9.65 25.28 -0.79
C ALA A 39 9.92 24.93 -2.27
N GLY A 40 9.15 24.03 -2.90
CA GLY A 40 9.33 23.63 -4.30
C GLY A 40 10.64 22.89 -4.58
N ARG A 41 11.28 22.32 -3.56
CA ARG A 41 12.56 21.61 -3.64
C ARG A 41 12.34 20.10 -3.50
N PRO A 42 13.20 19.26 -4.10
CA PRO A 42 13.16 17.84 -3.81
C PRO A 42 13.44 17.62 -2.30
N PRO A 43 12.86 16.57 -1.70
CA PRO A 43 13.23 16.16 -0.35
C PRO A 43 14.75 15.91 -0.28
N ALA A 44 15.39 16.33 0.81
CA ALA A 44 16.85 16.25 0.95
C ALA A 44 17.37 14.83 1.20
N GLY A 45 16.49 13.91 1.62
CA GLY A 45 16.85 12.53 1.91
C GLY A 45 17.23 11.74 0.66
N GLU A 46 18.32 10.99 0.74
CA GLU A 46 18.61 9.87 -0.17
C GLU A 46 18.34 8.53 0.54
N PRO A 47 17.11 8.23 0.99
CA PRO A 47 16.82 7.09 1.87
C PRO A 47 17.19 5.75 1.23
N PHE A 48 17.22 5.71 -0.11
CA PHE A 48 17.54 4.52 -0.89
C PHE A 48 18.96 4.51 -1.46
N ARG A 49 19.87 5.40 -1.02
CA ARG A 49 21.30 5.34 -1.37
C ARG A 49 21.91 3.99 -0.94
N ALA A 50 21.40 3.44 0.17
CA ALA A 50 21.66 2.10 0.69
C ALA A 50 21.43 0.96 -0.31
N LEU A 51 20.41 1.13 -1.15
CA LEU A 51 20.01 0.16 -2.17
C LEU A 51 20.84 0.28 -3.45
N GLY A 52 22.00 0.97 -3.41
CA GLY A 52 22.93 1.10 -4.53
C GLY A 52 22.58 2.21 -5.53
N GLY A 53 22.10 3.37 -5.06
CA GLY A 53 21.65 4.49 -5.92
C GLY A 53 22.73 5.26 -6.68
N GLY A 54 23.95 4.74 -6.82
CA GLY A 54 25.06 5.43 -7.47
C GLY A 54 25.86 4.50 -8.37
N GLY A 55 25.31 4.09 -9.50
CA GLY A 55 26.06 3.50 -10.63
C GLY A 55 26.79 2.17 -10.41
N ALA A 56 26.83 1.63 -9.19
CA ALA A 56 27.37 0.30 -8.91
C ALA A 56 26.24 -0.73 -9.05
N GLU A 57 26.51 -1.80 -9.79
CA GLU A 57 25.56 -2.87 -10.06
C GLU A 57 24.84 -3.29 -8.78
N VAL A 58 23.57 -2.93 -8.68
CA VAL A 58 22.68 -3.51 -7.68
C VAL A 58 22.62 -4.98 -8.05
N GLY A 59 23.38 -5.82 -7.32
CA GLY A 59 23.29 -7.26 -7.44
C GLY A 59 21.81 -7.66 -7.39
N HIS A 60 21.43 -8.70 -8.14
CA HIS A 60 20.02 -9.10 -8.29
C HIS A 60 19.31 -9.16 -6.93
N VAL A 61 18.49 -8.14 -6.65
CA VAL A 61 17.68 -8.10 -5.43
C VAL A 61 16.43 -8.92 -5.70
N ASP A 62 16.15 -9.87 -4.81
CA ASP A 62 14.91 -10.63 -4.84
C ASP A 62 13.69 -9.68 -4.92
N PRO A 63 12.76 -9.90 -5.87
CA PRO A 63 11.62 -9.01 -6.09
C PRO A 63 10.73 -8.76 -4.86
N GLU A 64 10.55 -9.77 -4.00
CA GLU A 64 9.75 -9.65 -2.77
C GLU A 64 10.48 -8.79 -1.74
N SER A 65 11.79 -9.02 -1.56
CA SER A 65 12.66 -8.19 -0.73
C SER A 65 12.64 -6.73 -1.16
N LEU A 66 12.72 -6.49 -2.47
CA LEU A 66 12.63 -5.14 -3.04
C LEU A 66 11.24 -4.52 -2.79
N MET A 67 10.16 -5.28 -2.96
CA MET A 67 8.80 -4.80 -2.67
C MET A 67 8.67 -4.34 -1.22
N HIS A 68 9.11 -5.15 -0.25
CA HIS A 68 9.06 -4.78 1.16
C HIS A 68 9.92 -3.56 1.48
N ALA A 69 11.11 -3.44 0.88
CA ALA A 69 11.97 -2.27 1.05
C ALA A 69 11.35 -0.99 0.45
N LEU A 70 10.67 -1.10 -0.69
CA LEU A 70 9.98 0.04 -1.31
C LEU A 70 8.77 0.49 -0.50
N ARG A 71 8.05 -0.43 0.19
CA ARG A 71 6.94 -0.06 1.09
C ARG A 71 7.37 1.02 2.08
N SER A 72 8.59 0.92 2.62
CA SER A 72 9.14 1.88 3.59
C SER A 72 9.20 3.31 3.08
N GLY A 73 9.55 3.52 1.81
CA GLY A 73 9.47 4.87 1.21
C GLY A 73 8.04 5.28 0.87
N TYR A 74 7.21 4.36 0.38
CA TYR A 74 5.81 4.65 0.07
C TYR A 74 4.95 4.98 1.30
N ARG A 75 5.35 4.51 2.50
CA ARG A 75 4.83 4.95 3.81
C ARG A 75 5.10 6.44 4.11
N ARG A 76 6.05 7.06 3.39
CA ARG A 76 6.42 8.46 3.59
C ARG A 76 5.89 9.32 2.46
N SER A 77 6.30 9.02 1.24
CA SER A 77 6.00 9.81 0.06
C SER A 77 6.27 9.00 -1.22
N PRO A 78 5.25 8.77 -2.07
CA PRO A 78 5.43 8.22 -3.41
C PRO A 78 6.41 9.03 -4.28
N THR A 79 6.52 10.35 -4.08
CA THR A 79 7.50 11.18 -4.80
C THR A 79 8.93 10.90 -4.34
N LEU A 80 9.16 10.80 -3.02
CA LEU A 80 10.46 10.39 -2.45
C LEU A 80 10.94 9.09 -3.09
N THR A 81 10.08 8.06 -3.07
CA THR A 81 10.42 6.74 -3.60
C THR A 81 10.75 6.75 -5.10
N ARG A 82 10.02 7.55 -5.89
CA ARG A 82 10.29 7.70 -7.32
C ARG A 82 11.59 8.46 -7.62
N SER A 83 11.85 9.54 -6.87
CA SER A 83 13.05 10.38 -7.06
C SER A 83 14.36 9.62 -6.82
N CYS A 84 14.31 8.56 -6.02
CA CYS A 84 15.46 7.69 -5.75
C CYS A 84 15.55 6.47 -6.68
N GLY A 85 14.83 6.45 -7.80
CA GLY A 85 14.80 5.34 -8.75
C GLY A 85 13.99 4.12 -8.30
N GLY A 86 13.25 4.19 -7.18
CA GLY A 86 12.53 3.04 -6.64
C GLY A 86 11.49 2.44 -7.58
N ALA A 87 10.77 3.29 -8.34
CA ALA A 87 9.80 2.83 -9.34
C ALA A 87 10.45 2.26 -10.62
N GLN A 88 11.74 2.50 -10.84
CA GLN A 88 12.50 1.96 -11.99
C GLN A 88 13.19 0.63 -11.65
N ARG A 89 13.25 0.24 -10.36
CA ARG A 89 13.98 -0.93 -9.87
C ARG A 89 13.18 -2.24 -9.88
N GLY A 90 11.85 -2.20 -10.04
CA GLY A 90 10.99 -3.38 -9.86
C GLY A 90 10.01 -3.62 -11.00
N SER A 91 9.46 -4.84 -11.07
CA SER A 91 8.31 -5.18 -11.92
C SER A 91 7.08 -4.33 -11.54
N GLY A 92 6.10 -4.22 -12.44
CA GLY A 92 4.84 -3.52 -12.17
C GLY A 92 4.16 -4.00 -10.88
N ALA A 93 4.17 -5.30 -10.59
CA ALA A 93 3.64 -5.87 -9.35
C ALA A 93 4.38 -5.42 -8.09
N VAL A 94 5.71 -5.29 -8.16
CA VAL A 94 6.55 -4.79 -7.07
C VAL A 94 6.20 -3.34 -6.77
N THR A 95 6.12 -2.49 -7.79
CA THR A 95 5.80 -1.06 -7.62
C THR A 95 4.37 -0.86 -7.11
N VAL A 96 3.39 -1.57 -7.68
CA VAL A 96 1.99 -1.46 -7.26
C VAL A 96 1.80 -1.97 -5.83
N GLY A 97 2.35 -3.14 -5.50
CA GLY A 97 2.28 -3.69 -4.15
C GLY A 97 2.95 -2.82 -3.11
N ALA A 98 4.15 -2.30 -3.42
CA ALA A 98 4.85 -1.39 -2.54
C ALA A 98 4.08 -0.07 -2.32
N THR A 99 3.51 0.50 -3.39
CA THR A 99 2.72 1.72 -3.33
C THR A 99 1.45 1.50 -2.52
N ALA A 100 0.66 0.47 -2.85
CA ALA A 100 -0.63 0.22 -2.24
C ALA A 100 -0.50 -0.07 -0.74
N VAL A 101 0.36 -1.02 -0.38
CA VAL A 101 0.53 -1.43 1.01
C VAL A 101 1.21 -0.34 1.83
N GLY A 102 2.26 0.30 1.30
CA GLY A 102 2.97 1.37 2.02
C GLY A 102 2.08 2.59 2.26
N THR A 103 1.33 3.03 1.26
CA THR A 103 0.42 4.18 1.39
C THR A 103 -0.73 3.87 2.35
N LEU A 104 -1.36 2.70 2.25
CA LEU A 104 -2.47 2.33 3.15
C LEU A 104 -2.02 2.15 4.59
N ASP A 105 -0.84 1.58 4.85
CA ASP A 105 -0.34 1.44 6.22
C ASP A 105 -0.25 2.80 6.91
N SER A 106 0.36 3.78 6.26
CA SER A 106 0.47 5.14 6.82
C SER A 106 -0.86 5.87 6.88
N GLY A 107 -1.72 5.72 5.87
CA GLY A 107 -3.08 6.26 5.89
C GLY A 107 -3.89 5.73 7.07
N LEU A 108 -3.84 4.42 7.31
CA LEU A 108 -4.49 3.76 8.45
C LEU A 108 -3.94 4.27 9.78
N ARG A 109 -2.61 4.37 9.95
CA ARG A 109 -1.99 4.87 11.18
C ARG A 109 -2.41 6.29 11.50
N MET A 110 -2.33 7.19 10.51
CA MET A 110 -2.73 8.59 10.68
C MET A 110 -4.21 8.72 11.06
N THR A 111 -5.09 7.97 10.39
CA THR A 111 -6.52 8.00 10.70
C THR A 111 -6.83 7.36 12.06
N LEU A 112 -6.19 6.25 12.39
CA LEU A 112 -6.36 5.57 13.68
C LEU A 112 -5.92 6.48 14.84
N ARG A 113 -4.72 7.08 14.73
CA ARG A 113 -4.20 8.05 15.69
C ARG A 113 -5.13 9.24 15.87
N HIS A 114 -5.62 9.80 14.76
CA HIS A 114 -6.59 10.89 14.78
C HIS A 114 -7.88 10.49 15.51
N LEU A 115 -8.46 9.33 15.19
CA LEU A 115 -9.74 8.88 15.76
C LEU A 115 -9.63 8.49 17.23
N ARG A 116 -8.46 8.01 17.68
CA ARG A 116 -8.16 7.77 19.10
C ARG A 116 -8.03 9.07 19.88
N ALA A 117 -7.38 10.09 19.32
CA ALA A 117 -7.20 11.38 19.99
C ALA A 117 -8.45 12.26 19.98
N ARG A 118 -9.30 12.14 18.97
CA ARG A 118 -10.49 12.98 18.78
C ARG A 118 -11.63 12.52 19.67
N ARG A 119 -12.25 13.46 20.39
CA ARG A 119 -13.49 13.21 21.14
C ARG A 119 -14.72 13.73 20.39
N LEU A 120 -15.76 12.91 20.31
CA LEU A 120 -17.06 13.24 19.73
C LEU A 120 -18.15 12.71 20.65
N TYR A 121 -19.15 13.52 20.95
CA TYR A 121 -20.28 13.13 21.80
C TYR A 121 -19.86 12.54 23.17
N GLY A 122 -18.74 13.03 23.74
CA GLY A 122 -18.21 12.58 25.03
C GLY A 122 -17.33 11.32 24.99
N ALA A 123 -17.26 10.59 23.87
CA ALA A 123 -16.44 9.39 23.69
C ALA A 123 -15.30 9.61 22.69
N ALA A 124 -14.40 8.64 22.50
CA ALA A 124 -13.39 8.75 21.44
C ALA A 124 -14.08 8.50 20.10
N ALA A 125 -13.65 9.17 19.04
CA ALA A 125 -14.27 9.02 17.73
C ALA A 125 -14.11 7.58 17.21
N ILE A 126 -13.02 6.90 17.59
CA ILE A 126 -12.82 5.49 17.28
C ILE A 126 -13.88 4.57 17.88
N ASP A 127 -14.62 4.98 18.92
CA ASP A 127 -15.68 4.14 19.51
C ASP A 127 -16.95 4.11 18.64
N ILE A 128 -17.05 5.01 17.65
CA ILE A 128 -18.20 5.10 16.74
C ILE A 128 -18.19 3.89 15.79
N PRO A 129 -19.25 3.04 15.77
CA PRO A 129 -19.27 1.79 15.01
C PRO A 129 -18.96 1.96 13.52
N GLN A 130 -19.47 3.03 12.90
CA GLN A 130 -19.27 3.31 11.48
C GLN A 130 -17.79 3.64 11.17
N LEU A 131 -17.10 4.33 12.08
CA LEU A 131 -15.68 4.67 11.90
C LEU A 131 -14.79 3.44 12.13
N ARG A 132 -15.14 2.58 13.10
CA ARG A 132 -14.49 1.26 13.27
C ARG A 132 -14.63 0.39 12.04
N ALA A 133 -15.83 0.34 11.45
CA ALA A 133 -16.08 -0.43 10.24
C ALA A 133 -15.25 0.09 9.05
N VAL A 134 -15.09 1.41 8.91
CA VAL A 134 -14.23 2.02 7.87
C VAL A 134 -12.76 1.65 8.05
N LEU A 135 -12.23 1.73 9.27
CA LEU A 135 -10.84 1.33 9.56
C LEU A 135 -10.62 -0.16 9.28
N ALA A 136 -11.51 -1.02 9.77
CA ALA A 136 -11.46 -2.46 9.52
C ALA A 136 -11.57 -2.78 8.01
N GLY A 137 -12.43 -2.08 7.28
CA GLY A 137 -12.59 -2.25 5.84
C GLY A 137 -11.34 -1.85 5.06
N ALA A 138 -10.74 -0.70 5.39
CA ALA A 138 -9.47 -0.26 4.79
C ALA A 138 -8.30 -1.19 5.14
N TYR A 139 -8.31 -1.78 6.35
CA TYR A 139 -7.33 -2.79 6.74
C TYR A 139 -7.50 -4.10 5.93
N ALA A 140 -8.74 -4.58 5.74
CA ALA A 140 -9.02 -5.72 4.89
C ALA A 140 -8.64 -5.47 3.42
N ASP A 141 -8.84 -4.25 2.91
CA ASP A 141 -8.36 -3.85 1.58
C ASP A 141 -6.83 -3.89 1.47
N LEU A 142 -6.11 -3.49 2.53
CA LEU A 142 -4.65 -3.60 2.59
C LEU A 142 -4.22 -5.07 2.52
N LEU A 143 -4.81 -5.95 3.31
CA LEU A 143 -4.52 -7.39 3.28
C LEU A 143 -4.81 -8.03 1.92
N LEU A 144 -5.90 -7.61 1.26
CA LEU A 144 -6.23 -8.03 -0.10
C LEU A 144 -5.18 -7.58 -1.11
N CYS A 145 -4.77 -6.31 -1.07
CA CYS A 145 -3.72 -5.78 -1.95
C CYS A 145 -2.39 -6.49 -1.72
N ASP A 146 -2.01 -6.72 -0.46
CA ASP A 146 -0.76 -7.39 -0.11
C ASP A 146 -0.74 -8.84 -0.60
N THR A 147 -1.82 -9.60 -0.37
CA THR A 147 -1.92 -10.99 -0.80
C THR A 147 -1.77 -11.12 -2.32
N LEU A 148 -2.55 -10.34 -3.07
CA LEU A 148 -2.57 -10.40 -4.53
C LEU A 148 -1.22 -9.98 -5.14
N THR A 149 -0.59 -8.94 -4.60
CA THR A 149 0.70 -8.46 -5.10
C THR A 149 1.86 -9.36 -4.70
N THR A 150 1.84 -9.94 -3.50
CA THR A 150 2.82 -10.93 -3.06
C THR A 150 2.80 -12.17 -3.96
N LEU A 151 1.62 -12.70 -4.29
CA LEU A 151 1.52 -13.84 -5.23
C LEU A 151 2.08 -13.49 -6.61
N ALA A 152 1.78 -12.29 -7.12
CA ALA A 152 2.28 -11.86 -8.42
C ALA A 152 3.81 -11.69 -8.43
N VAL A 153 4.38 -11.17 -7.33
CA VAL A 153 5.83 -11.01 -7.16
C VAL A 153 6.52 -12.37 -7.05
N ARG A 154 5.89 -13.35 -6.40
CA ARG A 154 6.38 -14.74 -6.33
C ARG A 154 6.20 -15.53 -7.63
N GLY A 155 5.48 -14.98 -8.61
CA GLY A 155 5.13 -15.68 -9.84
C GLY A 155 4.13 -16.83 -9.63
N THR A 156 3.41 -16.83 -8.50
CA THR A 156 2.39 -17.83 -8.19
C THR A 156 1.08 -17.42 -8.85
N ASP A 157 0.67 -18.13 -9.90
CA ASP A 157 -0.60 -17.88 -10.56
C ASP A 157 -1.78 -18.27 -9.64
N ALA A 158 -2.48 -17.27 -9.13
CA ALA A 158 -3.66 -17.46 -8.30
C ALA A 158 -4.90 -17.88 -9.11
N PHE A 159 -4.91 -17.65 -10.42
CA PHE A 159 -6.08 -17.79 -11.28
C PHE A 159 -5.77 -18.58 -12.56
N PRO A 160 -5.31 -19.86 -12.45
CA PRO A 160 -4.86 -20.64 -13.61
C PRO A 160 -5.94 -20.87 -14.68
N ALA A 161 -7.22 -20.81 -14.30
CA ALA A 161 -8.33 -20.90 -15.25
C ALA A 161 -8.53 -19.63 -16.11
N ARG A 162 -7.82 -18.53 -15.81
CA ARG A 162 -7.96 -17.23 -16.46
C ARG A 162 -6.56 -16.63 -16.75
N PRO A 163 -5.99 -16.91 -17.93
CA PRO A 163 -4.72 -16.31 -18.35
C PRO A 163 -4.74 -14.78 -18.19
N ASP A 164 -3.63 -14.20 -17.76
CA ASP A 164 -3.42 -12.75 -17.55
C ASP A 164 -4.33 -12.07 -16.51
N ALA A 165 -5.23 -12.82 -15.84
CA ALA A 165 -6.16 -12.24 -14.88
C ALA A 165 -5.44 -11.73 -13.62
N HIS A 166 -4.42 -12.44 -13.14
CA HIS A 166 -3.65 -12.01 -11.97
C HIS A 166 -2.90 -10.72 -12.24
N ASP A 167 -2.28 -10.60 -13.41
CA ASP A 167 -1.62 -9.38 -13.85
C ASP A 167 -2.61 -8.20 -13.97
N SER A 168 -3.78 -8.45 -14.56
CA SER A 168 -4.86 -7.45 -14.67
C SER A 168 -5.39 -7.03 -13.30
N VAL A 169 -5.53 -7.96 -12.36
CA VAL A 169 -5.90 -7.67 -10.97
C VAL A 169 -4.87 -6.74 -10.34
N VAL A 170 -3.58 -7.03 -10.50
CA VAL A 170 -2.51 -6.19 -9.95
C VAL A 170 -2.49 -4.81 -10.61
N ARG A 171 -2.56 -4.71 -11.93
CA ARG A 171 -2.41 -3.42 -12.62
C ARG A 171 -3.66 -2.56 -12.59
N VAL A 172 -4.86 -3.14 -12.49
CA VAL A 172 -6.13 -2.41 -12.62
C VAL A 172 -6.91 -2.40 -11.32
N LEU A 173 -7.06 -3.54 -10.64
CA LEU A 173 -7.90 -3.62 -9.44
C LEU A 173 -7.20 -3.02 -8.22
N VAL A 174 -5.94 -3.39 -7.95
CA VAL A 174 -5.22 -2.95 -6.75
C VAL A 174 -5.14 -1.41 -6.64
N PRO A 175 -4.78 -0.65 -7.70
CA PRO A 175 -4.86 0.81 -7.68
C PRO A 175 -6.22 1.37 -7.28
N ARG A 176 -7.31 0.76 -7.76
CA ARG A 176 -8.68 1.20 -7.47
C ARG A 176 -9.11 0.86 -6.05
N VAL A 177 -8.68 -0.29 -5.53
CA VAL A 177 -8.88 -0.68 -4.13
C VAL A 177 -8.17 0.31 -3.21
N LEU A 178 -6.89 0.60 -3.49
CA LEU A 178 -6.09 1.60 -2.80
C LEU A 178 -6.77 2.97 -2.78
N GLN A 179 -7.18 3.48 -3.95
CA GLN A 179 -7.88 4.77 -4.06
C GLN A 179 -9.16 4.78 -3.21
N GLY A 180 -10.02 3.77 -3.37
CA GLY A 180 -11.28 3.70 -2.63
C GLY A 180 -11.09 3.60 -1.11
N ALA A 181 -10.06 2.90 -0.64
CA ALA A 181 -9.71 2.82 0.77
C ALA A 181 -9.20 4.17 1.30
N MET A 182 -8.29 4.84 0.58
CA MET A 182 -7.79 6.16 0.97
C MET A 182 -8.88 7.24 0.97
N ASP A 183 -9.82 7.20 0.02
CA ASP A 183 -10.99 8.09 -0.01
C ASP A 183 -11.89 7.88 1.22
N ARG A 184 -12.11 6.62 1.62
CA ARG A 184 -12.85 6.29 2.86
C ARG A 184 -12.14 6.81 4.11
N LEU A 185 -10.82 6.63 4.20
CA LEU A 185 -10.02 7.17 5.32
C LEU A 185 -10.05 8.70 5.35
N SER A 186 -9.98 9.35 4.19
CA SER A 186 -10.12 10.81 4.06
C SER A 186 -11.47 11.30 4.58
N MET A 187 -12.57 10.60 4.27
CA MET A 187 -13.90 10.93 4.82
C MET A 187 -13.97 10.73 6.33
N ALA A 188 -13.31 9.71 6.88
CA ALA A 188 -13.27 9.44 8.32
C ALA A 188 -12.52 10.53 9.12
N LEU A 189 -11.51 11.17 8.51
CA LEU A 189 -10.85 12.35 9.09
C LEU A 189 -11.80 13.57 9.16
N GLY A 190 -12.83 13.62 8.29
CA GLY A 190 -13.87 14.65 8.27
C GLY A 190 -13.36 16.03 7.87
N SER A 191 -14.01 17.10 8.35
CA SER A 191 -13.67 18.49 7.99
C SER A 191 -12.28 18.94 8.41
N ARG A 192 -11.64 18.26 9.38
CA ARG A 192 -10.25 18.54 9.78
C ARG A 192 -9.22 18.12 8.75
N PHE A 193 -9.59 17.31 7.76
CA PHE A 193 -8.78 17.06 6.57
C PHE A 193 -8.28 18.39 6.00
N TYR A 194 -9.16 19.38 5.79
CA TYR A 194 -8.79 20.67 5.19
C TYR A 194 -7.89 21.58 6.05
N ILE A 195 -7.61 21.23 7.30
CA ILE A 195 -6.70 22.00 8.16
C ILE A 195 -5.26 21.58 7.80
N ARG A 196 -4.49 22.50 7.22
CA ARG A 196 -3.11 22.27 6.78
C ARG A 196 -2.07 22.24 7.90
N GLU A 197 -2.46 21.84 9.11
CA GLU A 197 -1.56 21.73 10.26
C GLU A 197 -1.35 20.26 10.64
N SER A 198 -0.12 19.91 11.01
CA SER A 198 0.26 18.60 11.57
C SER A 198 -0.01 17.39 10.62
N GLU A 199 -0.44 16.25 11.19
CA GLU A 199 -0.58 14.95 10.55
C GLU A 199 -1.59 14.93 9.39
N HIS A 200 -2.55 15.85 9.40
CA HIS A 200 -3.50 16.03 8.31
C HIS A 200 -2.83 16.47 7.01
N ALA A 201 -1.82 17.34 7.10
CA ALA A 201 -1.02 17.74 5.94
C ALA A 201 -0.23 16.56 5.35
N ALA A 202 0.30 15.68 6.20
CA ALA A 202 1.01 14.49 5.78
C ALA A 202 0.08 13.48 5.07
N PHE A 203 -1.11 13.23 5.62
CA PHE A 203 -2.13 12.41 4.96
C PHE A 203 -2.54 13.00 3.60
N HIS A 204 -2.78 14.30 3.54
CA HIS A 204 -3.10 15.01 2.30
C HIS A 204 -2.00 14.89 1.26
N LEU A 205 -0.75 15.07 1.66
CA LEU A 205 0.41 14.89 0.78
C LEU A 205 0.42 13.47 0.22
N LEU A 206 0.31 12.48 1.11
CA LEU A 206 0.34 11.06 0.76
C LEU A 206 -0.75 10.71 -0.27
N LEU A 207 -2.00 11.15 -0.01
CA LEU A 207 -3.12 10.95 -0.93
C LEU A 207 -2.87 11.60 -2.30
N ASN A 208 -2.44 12.86 -2.33
CA ASN A 208 -2.18 13.56 -3.58
C ASN A 208 -1.06 12.92 -4.40
N GLU A 209 0.02 12.48 -3.74
CA GLU A 209 1.14 11.85 -4.41
C GLU A 209 0.81 10.45 -4.91
N MET A 210 0.01 9.70 -4.15
CA MET A 210 -0.52 8.41 -4.57
C MET A 210 -1.39 8.58 -5.81
N GLN A 211 -2.33 9.54 -5.82
CA GLN A 211 -3.22 9.80 -6.97
C GLN A 211 -2.38 10.11 -8.21
N ARG A 212 -1.38 11.00 -8.08
CA ARG A 212 -0.46 11.32 -9.18
C ARG A 212 0.33 10.09 -9.66
N ALA A 213 0.77 9.23 -8.75
CA ALA A 213 1.51 8.02 -9.12
C ALA A 213 0.64 7.01 -9.86
N LEU A 214 -0.61 6.83 -9.45
CA LEU A 214 -1.58 5.98 -10.14
C LEU A 214 -1.90 6.52 -11.55
N PHE A 215 -2.22 7.81 -11.68
CA PHE A 215 -2.50 8.42 -12.98
C PHE A 215 -1.27 8.45 -13.91
N ALA A 216 -0.06 8.60 -13.38
CA ALA A 216 1.16 8.51 -14.18
C ALA A 216 1.42 7.09 -14.71
N ALA A 217 0.95 6.06 -14.00
CA ALA A 217 0.99 4.68 -14.48
C ALA A 217 -0.05 4.43 -15.60
N GLU A 218 -1.22 5.07 -15.52
CA GLU A 218 -2.28 5.02 -16.53
C GLU A 218 -1.96 5.84 -17.80
N GLY A 219 -1.23 6.95 -17.67
CA GLY A 219 -0.93 7.88 -18.76
C GLY A 219 0.30 7.55 -19.61
N ARG A 220 0.86 6.32 -19.54
CA ARG A 220 1.91 5.93 -20.50
C ARG A 220 1.26 5.82 -21.89
N PRO A 221 1.76 6.54 -22.91
CA PRO A 221 1.26 6.36 -24.26
C PRO A 221 1.44 4.91 -24.68
N ASP A 222 0.36 4.32 -25.21
CA ASP A 222 0.37 2.99 -25.80
C ASP A 222 1.55 2.88 -26.77
N GLY A 223 2.50 1.97 -26.48
CA GLY A 223 3.61 1.67 -27.38
C GLY A 223 5.03 2.03 -26.90
N GLN A 224 5.21 2.63 -25.72
CA GLN A 224 6.56 2.72 -25.14
C GLN A 224 6.91 1.39 -24.45
N PRO A 225 7.96 0.67 -24.90
CA PRO A 225 8.30 -0.63 -24.33
C PRO A 225 8.61 -0.50 -22.84
N ASN A 226 8.10 -1.45 -22.05
CA ASN A 226 8.47 -1.53 -20.65
C ASN A 226 9.99 -1.78 -20.59
N PRO A 227 10.78 -1.04 -19.80
CA PRO A 227 12.21 -1.36 -19.64
C PRO A 227 12.47 -2.79 -19.12
N ALA A 228 11.43 -3.48 -18.60
CA ALA A 228 11.47 -4.91 -18.27
C ALA A 228 11.29 -5.86 -19.48
N ASP A 229 10.85 -5.36 -20.64
CA ASP A 229 10.79 -6.12 -21.89
C ASP A 229 12.22 -6.28 -22.45
N ARG A 230 12.86 -7.41 -22.12
CA ARG A 230 14.13 -7.79 -22.74
C ARG A 230 13.92 -8.07 -24.24
N PRO A 231 14.89 -7.72 -25.11
CA PRO A 231 14.86 -8.14 -26.51
C PRO A 231 14.82 -9.68 -26.58
N GLY A 232 13.76 -10.23 -27.18
CA GLY A 232 13.57 -11.67 -27.37
C GLY A 232 12.44 -12.32 -26.55
N ARG A 233 11.84 -11.63 -25.57
CA ARG A 233 10.54 -12.06 -25.01
C ARG A 233 9.44 -11.56 -25.94
N PRO A 234 8.46 -12.40 -26.36
CA PRO A 234 7.32 -11.88 -27.12
C PRO A 234 6.72 -10.71 -26.32
N PRO A 235 6.39 -9.58 -26.97
CA PRO A 235 5.71 -8.49 -26.28
C PRO A 235 4.51 -9.09 -25.57
N GLY A 236 4.44 -8.93 -24.25
CA GLY A 236 3.22 -9.24 -23.51
C GLY A 236 2.07 -8.49 -24.20
N PRO A 237 0.87 -9.08 -24.29
CA PRO A 237 -0.21 -8.53 -25.10
C PRO A 237 -0.37 -7.03 -24.84
N ALA A 238 -0.22 -6.25 -25.92
CA ALA A 238 -0.28 -4.81 -25.88
C ALA A 238 -1.59 -4.33 -25.23
N GLY A 239 -1.47 -3.60 -24.12
CA GLY A 239 -2.32 -2.44 -23.84
C GLY A 239 -3.82 -2.66 -23.59
N HIS A 240 -4.30 -3.87 -23.33
CA HIS A 240 -5.65 -4.06 -22.79
C HIS A 240 -5.56 -5.08 -21.67
N ALA A 241 -5.58 -4.62 -20.41
CA ALA A 241 -5.77 -5.51 -19.28
C ALA A 241 -6.93 -6.46 -19.61
N ALA A 242 -6.68 -7.77 -19.53
CA ALA A 242 -7.71 -8.75 -19.81
C ALA A 242 -8.94 -8.36 -19.00
N PRO A 243 -10.13 -8.30 -19.62
CA PRO A 243 -11.29 -7.82 -18.92
C PRO A 243 -11.51 -8.71 -17.70
N LEU A 244 -11.52 -8.09 -16.51
CA LEU A 244 -11.94 -8.72 -15.25
C LEU A 244 -13.43 -9.14 -15.29
N SER A 245 -14.07 -9.00 -16.46
CA SER A 245 -15.41 -9.48 -16.80
C SER A 245 -15.62 -10.93 -16.39
N GLY A 246 -16.64 -11.14 -15.57
CA GLY A 246 -17.02 -12.46 -15.07
C GLY A 246 -16.20 -12.93 -13.86
N MET A 247 -15.15 -12.21 -13.45
CA MET A 247 -14.51 -12.43 -12.16
C MET A 247 -15.37 -11.82 -11.06
N THR A 248 -15.58 -12.58 -9.99
CA THR A 248 -16.32 -12.16 -8.81
C THR A 248 -15.38 -11.84 -7.66
N GLY A 249 -15.88 -11.11 -6.66
CA GLY A 249 -15.12 -10.86 -5.44
C GLY A 249 -14.77 -12.15 -4.66
N ALA A 250 -15.54 -13.24 -4.85
CA ALA A 250 -15.23 -14.53 -4.23
C ALA A 250 -14.02 -15.19 -4.90
N ASP A 251 -13.89 -15.07 -6.22
CA ASP A 251 -12.75 -15.64 -6.96
C ASP A 251 -11.42 -15.06 -6.46
N LEU A 252 -11.41 -13.78 -6.06
CA LEU A 252 -10.24 -13.12 -5.48
C LEU A 252 -9.83 -13.64 -4.10
N THR A 253 -10.75 -14.24 -3.35
CA THR A 253 -10.59 -14.49 -1.90
C THR A 253 -10.49 -15.98 -1.58
N THR A 254 -11.00 -16.86 -2.46
CA THR A 254 -11.10 -18.31 -2.19
C THR A 254 -10.08 -19.16 -2.93
N ALA A 255 -9.31 -18.57 -3.85
CA ALA A 255 -8.26 -19.29 -4.57
C ALA A 255 -7.26 -19.95 -3.57
N PRO A 256 -6.84 -21.21 -3.76
CA PRO A 256 -5.97 -21.90 -2.81
C PRO A 256 -4.66 -21.17 -2.51
N ALA A 257 -4.06 -20.52 -3.51
CA ALA A 257 -2.85 -19.73 -3.33
C ALA A 257 -3.09 -18.47 -2.47
N VAL A 258 -4.30 -17.90 -2.54
CA VAL A 258 -4.71 -16.74 -1.73
C VAL A 258 -4.95 -17.16 -0.29
N THR A 259 -5.73 -18.23 -0.08
CA THR A 259 -6.07 -18.71 1.27
C THR A 259 -4.87 -19.30 2.02
N ALA A 260 -3.83 -19.71 1.29
CA ALA A 260 -2.55 -20.10 1.88
C ALA A 260 -1.75 -18.92 2.46
N LEU A 261 -2.03 -17.68 2.05
CA LEU A 261 -1.33 -16.48 2.53
C LEU A 261 -2.15 -15.65 3.52
N CYS A 262 -3.47 -15.58 3.35
CA CYS A 262 -4.34 -14.80 4.21
C CYS A 262 -5.70 -15.48 4.40
N ASP A 263 -6.27 -15.33 5.59
CA ASP A 263 -7.56 -15.91 5.95
C ASP A 263 -8.67 -15.36 5.02
N ALA A 264 -9.40 -16.28 4.39
CA ALA A 264 -10.48 -15.95 3.46
C ALA A 264 -11.58 -15.10 4.10
N GLU A 265 -11.82 -15.23 5.40
CA GLU A 265 -12.82 -14.44 6.13
C GLU A 265 -12.43 -12.96 6.17
N LEU A 266 -11.14 -12.67 6.44
CA LEU A 266 -10.61 -11.31 6.47
C LEU A 266 -10.62 -10.69 5.07
N LEU A 267 -10.29 -11.47 4.04
CA LEU A 267 -10.33 -11.02 2.65
C LEU A 267 -11.77 -10.81 2.16
N ALA A 268 -12.73 -11.63 2.60
CA ALA A 268 -14.15 -11.45 2.28
C ALA A 268 -14.75 -10.19 2.94
N ALA A 269 -14.12 -9.67 3.98
CA ALA A 269 -14.45 -8.39 4.59
C ALA A 269 -13.94 -7.18 3.79
N ALA A 270 -13.03 -7.36 2.83
CA ALA A 270 -12.44 -6.27 2.04
C ALA A 270 -13.50 -5.59 1.14
N PRO A 271 -13.83 -4.30 1.36
CA PRO A 271 -14.79 -3.58 0.55
C PRO A 271 -14.40 -3.54 -0.94
N GLY A 272 -13.10 -3.46 -1.24
CA GLY A 272 -12.52 -3.38 -2.58
C GLY A 272 -12.89 -4.53 -3.52
N ARG A 273 -13.23 -5.71 -3.01
CA ARG A 273 -13.72 -6.84 -3.82
C ARG A 273 -15.00 -6.52 -4.58
N ALA A 274 -15.81 -5.59 -4.07
CA ALA A 274 -17.05 -5.16 -4.71
C ALA A 274 -16.81 -4.29 -5.96
N LEU A 275 -15.57 -3.89 -6.26
CA LEU A 275 -15.24 -3.17 -7.50
C LEU A 275 -15.35 -4.05 -8.75
N LEU A 276 -15.31 -5.38 -8.59
CA LEU A 276 -15.57 -6.33 -9.68
C LEU A 276 -17.07 -6.48 -10.00
N THR A 277 -17.94 -6.04 -9.10
CA THR A 277 -19.39 -6.16 -9.24
C THR A 277 -20.03 -4.78 -9.36
N ARG A 278 -21.17 -4.68 -10.04
CA ARG A 278 -21.92 -3.42 -10.15
C ARG A 278 -22.73 -3.18 -8.87
N VAL A 279 -22.06 -2.91 -7.76
CA VAL A 279 -22.72 -2.59 -6.48
C VAL A 279 -22.74 -1.08 -6.27
N ARG A 280 -23.90 -0.55 -5.89
CA ARG A 280 -24.13 0.89 -5.69
C ARG A 280 -23.45 1.46 -4.44
N ARG A 281 -23.14 0.61 -3.45
CA ARG A 281 -22.42 0.96 -2.23
C ARG A 281 -21.44 -0.14 -1.85
N THR A 282 -20.21 0.23 -1.54
CA THR A 282 -19.20 -0.73 -1.08
C THR A 282 -19.53 -1.17 0.35
N PRO A 283 -19.81 -2.46 0.60
CA PRO A 283 -20.12 -2.94 1.94
C PRO A 283 -18.90 -2.78 2.86
N GLN A 284 -19.14 -2.36 4.10
CA GLN A 284 -18.13 -2.37 5.16
C GLN A 284 -18.24 -3.67 5.96
N PRO A 285 -17.15 -4.14 6.60
CA PRO A 285 -17.21 -5.31 7.46
C PRO A 285 -18.19 -5.11 8.61
N SER A 286 -18.74 -6.22 9.11
CA SER A 286 -19.65 -6.26 10.26
C SER A 286 -19.49 -7.59 11.00
N GLY A 287 -20.01 -7.66 12.22
CA GLY A 287 -19.98 -8.88 13.03
C GLY A 287 -18.56 -9.35 13.38
N PRO A 288 -18.31 -10.68 13.40
CA PRO A 288 -17.04 -11.25 13.86
C PRO A 288 -15.81 -10.78 13.07
N ALA A 289 -15.93 -10.65 11.75
CA ALA A 289 -14.84 -10.19 10.90
C ALA A 289 -14.41 -8.75 11.24
N LEU A 290 -15.37 -7.86 11.55
CA LEU A 290 -15.07 -6.50 12.00
C LEU A 290 -14.30 -6.51 13.32
N GLU A 291 -14.74 -7.32 14.29
CA GLU A 291 -14.12 -7.39 15.61
C GLU A 291 -12.69 -7.92 15.53
N ARG A 292 -12.46 -8.96 14.73
CA ARG A 292 -11.13 -9.54 14.50
C ARG A 292 -10.19 -8.55 13.80
N LEU A 293 -10.66 -7.89 12.73
CA LEU A 293 -9.88 -6.87 12.02
C LEU A 293 -9.55 -5.67 12.93
N ALA A 294 -10.50 -5.20 13.73
CA ALA A 294 -10.28 -4.08 14.64
C ALA A 294 -9.28 -4.43 15.75
N THR A 295 -9.41 -5.63 16.34
CA THR A 295 -8.50 -6.11 17.39
C THR A 295 -7.07 -6.23 16.87
N GLU A 296 -6.91 -6.81 15.68
CA GLU A 296 -5.61 -6.95 15.03
C GLU A 296 -4.99 -5.59 14.68
N LEU A 297 -5.79 -4.67 14.14
CA LEU A 297 -5.35 -3.32 13.79
C LEU A 297 -4.86 -2.56 15.02
N ASP A 298 -5.61 -2.60 16.14
CA ASP A 298 -5.23 -1.98 17.40
C ASP A 298 -3.94 -2.61 17.96
N HIS A 299 -3.86 -3.95 17.98
CA HIS A 299 -2.67 -4.66 18.45
C HIS A 299 -1.41 -4.28 17.66
N ARG A 300 -1.49 -4.25 16.34
CA ARG A 300 -0.35 -3.89 15.47
C ARG A 300 0.03 -2.41 15.61
N TYR A 301 -0.94 -1.53 15.83
CA TYR A 301 -0.65 -0.13 16.11
C TYR A 301 0.11 0.01 17.43
N ASP A 302 -0.40 -0.59 18.50
CA ASP A 302 0.16 -0.46 19.85
C ASP A 302 1.54 -1.13 19.98
N THR A 303 1.81 -2.17 19.19
CA THR A 303 3.11 -2.87 19.16
C THR A 303 4.09 -2.33 18.11
N GLY A 304 3.72 -1.28 17.37
CA GLY A 304 4.58 -0.69 16.34
C GLY A 304 4.88 -1.65 15.18
N ARG A 305 3.92 -2.49 14.79
CA ARG A 305 4.04 -3.49 13.72
C ARG A 305 3.33 -3.02 12.45
N SER A 306 3.89 -3.29 11.27
CA SER A 306 3.24 -3.00 10.00
C SER A 306 1.93 -3.77 9.85
N PHE A 307 0.97 -3.15 9.16
CA PHE A 307 -0.32 -3.77 8.85
C PHE A 307 -0.24 -4.75 7.67
N ASP A 308 0.93 -4.88 7.05
CA ASP A 308 1.15 -5.84 5.96
C ASP A 308 1.29 -7.29 6.50
N LEU A 309 1.19 -8.29 5.63
CA LEU A 309 1.26 -9.72 5.97
C LEU A 309 2.58 -10.11 6.67
N ALA A 310 3.60 -9.26 6.61
CA ALA A 310 4.92 -9.51 7.16
C ALA A 310 5.09 -9.04 8.62
N GLU A 311 4.17 -8.21 9.15
CA GLU A 311 4.17 -7.78 10.58
C GLU A 311 5.54 -7.24 11.06
N ARG A 312 6.17 -6.44 10.21
CA ARG A 312 7.52 -5.90 10.45
C ARG A 312 7.46 -4.85 11.54
N SER A 313 8.48 -4.81 12.40
CA SER A 313 8.65 -3.71 13.34
C SER A 313 8.91 -2.40 12.60
N LEU A 314 8.25 -1.34 13.05
CA LEU A 314 8.36 0.00 12.51
C LEU A 314 8.98 0.94 13.55
N PRO A 315 9.71 1.98 13.11
CA PRO A 315 10.33 2.95 14.02
C PRO A 315 9.33 3.99 14.57
N ASP A 316 8.09 3.98 14.06
CA ASP A 316 7.04 4.91 14.44
C ASP A 316 6.71 4.80 15.94
N ARG A 317 6.80 5.90 16.69
CA ARG A 317 6.29 5.95 18.06
C ARG A 317 4.75 6.14 18.05
N PRO A 318 3.97 5.33 18.78
CA PRO A 318 2.50 5.41 18.76
C PRO A 318 1.94 6.74 19.28
#